data_AF-A0A4V2T2A4-F1
#
_entry.id   AF-A0A4V2T2A4-F1
#
_cell.length_a   1.000
_cell.length_b   1.000
_cell.length_c   1.000
_cell.angle_alpha   90.00
_cell.angle_beta   90.00
_cell.angle_gamma   90.00
#
_symmetry.space_group_name_H-M   'P 1'
#
loop_
_entity.id
_entity.type
_entity.pdbx_description
1 polymer ?
#
loop_
_entity_poly.entity_id
_entity_poly.type
_entity_poly.pdbx_seq_one_letter_code
_entity_poly.pdbx_strand_id
1 'polypeptide(L)'
;MTKNKAESQALANARDRLAPYIASNAGSEIVEIVVGEQVHQAIDSPWADKSVAFNITDLTEDLCEALNSVILPQRLSAVYHKDNRALEVIWTAYGLPDSQREVVGRSFNFSYAGMTHKCHFSRSSNRLVLFAGIFVPLKMSSTSFRNMQSFRAFSRSQIEGARPDSSISEPISFWLENIDWDPDALVELVNNLNFYLSYYDNEGPVIALHEEISHKPQPKHRYISGKFPTTIRGKRLDNNLLSFWEASSSGDPARRFQYYYRIIEYASFFYLESSARTTLKRILSSPDATDDLGATTDKLMMAFQMSKLDEYAKFSQLMHDVVDAKILWAGMKENLPAFSKDVKFDGGFTLKAIVAPTTKESTFAPKGVETFTKAIREIRNALSHGRDFKSAAVIMPTARNLNALQPWVQLMAVAAGQVVLYKDVA
;
A
#
# COMPACT_ATOMS: atom_id res chain seq x y z
N MET A 1 -23.62 10.42 23.57
CA MET A 1 -24.16 11.78 23.81
C MET A 1 -24.66 12.34 22.49
N THR A 2 -25.93 12.11 22.22
CA THR A 2 -26.64 12.55 21.02
C THR A 2 -27.16 13.97 21.29
N LYS A 3 -26.47 14.99 20.77
CA LYS A 3 -27.06 16.33 20.63
C LYS A 3 -27.69 16.39 19.24
N ASN A 4 -29.02 16.24 19.17
CA ASN A 4 -29.81 16.72 18.04
C ASN A 4 -29.67 18.24 18.00
N LYS A 5 -28.66 18.73 17.28
CA LYS A 5 -28.56 20.13 16.88
C LYS A 5 -29.54 20.28 15.72
N ALA A 6 -30.50 21.20 15.84
CA ALA A 6 -31.39 21.53 14.73
C ALA A 6 -30.53 21.83 13.50
N GLU A 7 -30.79 21.11 12.41
CA GLU A 7 -30.09 21.31 11.14
C GLU A 7 -30.32 22.74 10.66
N SER A 8 -29.26 23.43 10.25
CA SER A 8 -29.42 24.78 9.73
C SER A 8 -30.19 24.72 8.40
N GLN A 9 -31.14 25.65 8.20
CA GLN A 9 -31.93 25.71 6.96
C GLN A 9 -31.05 25.74 5.69
N ALA A 10 -29.87 26.35 5.80
CA ALA A 10 -28.90 26.41 4.72
C ALA A 10 -28.24 25.05 4.43
N LEU A 11 -28.00 24.20 5.45
CA LEU A 11 -27.47 22.84 5.24
C LEU A 11 -28.50 21.95 4.56
N ALA A 12 -29.77 22.05 4.96
CA ALA A 12 -30.87 21.32 4.32
C ALA A 12 -31.01 21.73 2.84
N ASN A 13 -30.98 23.04 2.54
CA ASN A 13 -31.01 23.54 1.17
C ASN A 13 -29.83 23.04 0.32
N ALA A 14 -28.62 22.99 0.88
CA ALA A 14 -27.45 22.46 0.19
C ALA A 14 -27.61 20.95 -0.12
N ARG A 15 -28.15 20.17 0.83
CA ARG A 15 -28.44 18.74 0.63
C ARG A 15 -29.44 18.48 -0.48
N ASP A 16 -30.51 19.27 -0.54
CA ASP A 16 -31.52 19.13 -1.59
C ASP A 16 -30.93 19.45 -2.97
N ARG A 17 -30.20 20.56 -3.10
CA ARG A 17 -29.60 21.01 -4.36
C ARG A 17 -28.51 20.06 -4.87
N LEU A 18 -27.75 19.43 -3.97
CA LEU A 18 -26.64 18.53 -4.29
C LEU A 18 -26.98 17.05 -4.14
N ALA A 19 -28.26 16.69 -4.00
CA ALA A 19 -28.70 15.30 -3.96
C ALA A 19 -28.19 14.47 -5.16
N PRO A 20 -28.17 14.98 -6.41
CA PRO A 20 -27.62 14.23 -7.54
C PRO A 20 -26.11 13.95 -7.42
N TYR A 21 -25.33 14.89 -6.88
CA TYR A 21 -23.91 14.71 -6.60
C TYR A 21 -23.70 13.59 -5.57
N ILE A 22 -24.43 13.62 -4.44
CA ILE A 22 -24.30 12.61 -3.37
C ILE A 22 -24.69 11.22 -3.87
N ALA A 23 -25.75 11.12 -4.67
CA ALA A 23 -26.16 9.86 -5.28
C ALA A 23 -25.08 9.27 -6.21
N SER A 24 -24.30 10.13 -6.89
CA SER A 24 -23.25 9.71 -7.81
C SER A 24 -21.89 9.44 -7.14
N ASN A 25 -21.69 9.94 -5.92
CA ASN A 25 -20.39 9.93 -5.22
C ASN A 25 -20.54 9.28 -3.84
N ALA A 26 -20.82 7.97 -3.84
CA ALA A 26 -20.99 7.18 -2.63
C ALA A 26 -19.72 7.24 -1.75
N GLY A 27 -19.82 7.94 -0.62
CA GLY A 27 -18.70 8.19 0.29
C GLY A 27 -18.51 9.66 0.65
N SER A 28 -19.13 10.58 -0.11
CA SER A 28 -19.23 11.99 0.27
C SER A 28 -20.50 12.28 1.07
N GLU A 29 -20.43 13.25 1.98
CA GLU A 29 -21.57 13.72 2.78
C GLU A 29 -21.55 15.25 2.88
N ILE A 30 -22.73 15.88 2.96
CA ILE A 30 -22.84 17.32 3.24
C ILE A 30 -22.97 17.53 4.75
N VAL A 31 -21.99 18.23 5.32
CA VAL A 31 -21.82 18.43 6.76
C VAL A 31 -21.42 19.88 7.08
N GLU A 32 -21.49 20.24 8.36
CA GLU A 32 -20.86 21.45 8.88
C GLU A 32 -19.45 21.10 9.40
N ILE A 33 -18.41 21.74 8.87
CA ILE A 33 -17.03 21.63 9.36
C ILE A 33 -16.61 22.92 10.07
N VAL A 34 -15.71 22.79 11.05
CA VAL A 34 -15.09 23.94 11.70
C VAL A 34 -13.69 24.14 11.11
N VAL A 35 -13.46 25.29 10.48
CA VAL A 35 -12.14 25.68 9.96
C VAL A 35 -11.71 26.95 10.70
N GLY A 36 -10.72 26.81 11.59
CA GLY A 36 -10.39 27.88 12.54
C GLY A 36 -11.51 28.11 13.55
N GLU A 37 -12.04 29.33 13.61
CA GLU A 37 -13.14 29.72 14.51
C GLU A 37 -14.51 29.76 13.80
N GLN A 38 -14.56 29.50 12.50
CA GLN A 38 -15.77 29.61 11.69
C GLN A 38 -16.36 28.24 11.34
N VAL A 39 -17.70 28.19 11.30
CA VAL A 39 -18.47 27.02 10.85
C VAL A 39 -18.77 27.20 9.36
N HIS A 40 -18.36 26.23 8.56
CA HIS A 40 -18.57 26.21 7.11
C HIS A 40 -19.43 25.02 6.71
N GLN A 41 -20.21 25.18 5.65
CA GLN A 41 -20.87 24.06 5.00
C GLN A 41 -19.87 23.41 4.06
N ALA A 42 -19.78 22.08 4.08
CA ALA A 42 -18.83 21.37 3.26
C ALA A 42 -19.40 20.06 2.71
N ILE A 43 -18.90 19.68 1.55
CA ILE A 43 -18.88 18.29 1.12
C ILE A 43 -17.65 17.65 1.77
N ASP A 44 -17.88 16.79 2.75
CA ASP A 44 -16.84 15.96 3.35
C ASP A 44 -16.50 14.80 2.42
N SER A 45 -15.23 14.41 2.45
CA SER A 45 -14.72 13.23 1.75
C SER A 45 -15.07 13.16 0.25
N PRO A 46 -14.83 14.22 -0.56
CA PRO A 46 -14.86 14.09 -2.02
C PRO A 46 -13.84 13.01 -2.45
N TRP A 47 -14.15 12.25 -3.51
CA TRP A 47 -13.42 11.01 -3.88
C TRP A 47 -13.35 9.94 -2.76
N ALA A 48 -14.26 9.98 -1.77
CA ALA A 48 -14.17 9.18 -0.54
C ALA A 48 -12.84 9.38 0.24
N ASP A 49 -12.20 10.54 0.09
CA ASP A 49 -10.94 10.89 0.73
C ASP A 49 -11.14 11.82 1.92
N LYS A 50 -11.10 11.25 3.13
CA LYS A 50 -11.27 11.95 4.42
C LYS A 50 -10.19 12.98 4.73
N SER A 51 -9.19 13.13 3.88
CA SER A 51 -8.14 14.13 4.03
C SER A 51 -8.52 15.49 3.44
N VAL A 52 -9.61 15.55 2.67
CA VAL A 52 -10.04 16.73 1.92
C VAL A 52 -11.52 17.01 2.11
N ALA A 53 -11.92 18.25 1.84
CA ALA A 53 -13.31 18.68 1.75
C ALA A 53 -13.47 19.76 0.67
N PHE A 54 -14.70 19.98 0.24
CA PHE A 54 -15.09 21.15 -0.55
C PHE A 54 -15.93 22.10 0.29
N ASN A 55 -15.49 23.34 0.46
CA ASN A 55 -16.23 24.39 1.15
C ASN A 55 -17.35 24.93 0.25
N ILE A 56 -18.60 24.69 0.63
CA ILE A 56 -19.79 25.08 -0.14
C ILE A 56 -20.64 26.12 0.59
N THR A 57 -20.06 26.89 1.53
CA THR A 57 -20.79 27.98 2.21
C THR A 57 -21.44 28.95 1.21
N ASP A 58 -20.74 29.26 0.11
CA ASP A 58 -21.24 30.14 -0.96
C ASP A 58 -21.67 29.32 -2.19
N LEU A 59 -22.65 28.43 -2.03
CA LEU A 59 -23.13 27.54 -3.09
C LEU A 59 -23.90 28.29 -4.19
N THR A 60 -23.18 28.72 -5.25
CA THR A 60 -23.76 29.31 -6.46
C THR A 60 -24.47 28.28 -7.35
N GLU A 61 -25.26 28.74 -8.33
CA GLU A 61 -25.91 27.84 -9.29
C GLU A 61 -24.90 27.14 -10.19
N ASP A 62 -23.93 27.88 -10.74
CA ASP A 62 -22.85 27.32 -11.57
C ASP A 62 -22.06 26.23 -10.83
N LEU A 63 -21.77 26.43 -9.54
CA LEU A 63 -21.07 25.44 -8.74
C LEU A 63 -21.94 24.20 -8.49
N CYS A 64 -23.22 24.40 -8.24
CA CYS A 64 -24.18 23.32 -8.05
C CYS A 64 -24.32 22.45 -9.32
N GLU A 65 -24.44 23.09 -10.50
CA GLU A 65 -24.47 22.40 -11.79
C GLU A 65 -23.16 21.66 -12.07
N ALA A 66 -22.01 22.29 -11.79
CA ALA A 66 -20.70 21.68 -11.95
C ALA A 66 -20.55 20.42 -11.08
N LEU A 67 -20.92 20.47 -9.80
CA LEU A 67 -20.86 19.31 -8.90
C LEU A 67 -21.83 18.22 -9.35
N ASN A 68 -23.08 18.57 -9.67
CA ASN A 68 -24.10 17.58 -10.05
C ASN A 68 -23.81 16.88 -11.38
N SER A 69 -22.94 17.42 -12.24
CA SER A 69 -22.58 16.85 -13.54
C SER A 69 -21.37 15.91 -13.53
N VAL A 70 -20.74 15.68 -12.36
CA VAL A 70 -19.50 14.89 -12.28
C VAL A 70 -19.57 13.69 -11.32
N ILE A 71 -18.63 12.76 -11.52
CA ILE A 71 -18.29 11.68 -10.60
C ILE A 71 -16.80 11.79 -10.24
N LEU A 72 -16.46 11.55 -8.97
CA LEU A 72 -15.13 11.65 -8.40
C LEU A 72 -14.59 10.24 -8.12
N PRO A 73 -13.92 9.58 -9.09
CA PRO A 73 -13.42 8.20 -8.93
C PRO A 73 -12.43 8.08 -7.77
N GLN A 74 -12.79 7.30 -6.74
CA GLN A 74 -11.98 7.12 -5.52
C GLN A 74 -10.53 6.69 -5.83
N ARG A 75 -10.35 5.81 -6.82
CA ARG A 75 -9.06 5.19 -7.19
C ARG A 75 -8.21 6.05 -8.14
N LEU A 76 -8.66 7.24 -8.53
CA LEU A 76 -7.96 8.10 -9.49
C LEU A 76 -7.87 9.55 -9.00
N SER A 77 -6.79 10.25 -9.34
CA SER A 77 -6.73 11.72 -9.27
C SER A 77 -7.45 12.32 -10.47
N ALA A 78 -8.77 12.15 -10.56
CA ALA A 78 -9.52 12.49 -11.77
C ALA A 78 -10.97 12.92 -11.46
N VAL A 79 -11.61 13.54 -12.45
CA VAL A 79 -13.03 13.89 -12.48
C VAL A 79 -13.64 13.24 -13.71
N TYR A 80 -14.71 12.48 -13.56
CA TYR A 80 -15.49 11.96 -14.68
C TYR A 80 -16.67 12.88 -14.97
N HIS A 81 -16.75 13.36 -16.21
CA HIS A 81 -17.78 14.27 -16.69
C HIS A 81 -18.91 13.46 -17.33
N LYS A 82 -20.11 13.48 -16.72
CA LYS A 82 -21.24 12.64 -17.12
C LYS A 82 -21.86 13.08 -18.45
N ASP A 83 -21.81 14.37 -18.74
CA ASP A 83 -22.42 15.01 -19.91
C ASP A 83 -21.69 14.68 -21.21
N ASN A 84 -20.36 14.59 -21.19
CA ASN A 84 -19.55 14.29 -22.38
C ASN A 84 -18.85 12.93 -22.33
N ARG A 85 -19.12 12.11 -21.31
CA ARG A 85 -18.51 10.78 -21.12
C ARG A 85 -16.99 10.82 -21.20
N ALA A 86 -16.38 11.76 -20.48
CA ALA A 86 -14.93 11.96 -20.48
C ALA A 86 -14.34 11.88 -19.06
N LEU A 87 -13.19 11.22 -18.96
CA LEU A 87 -12.36 11.26 -17.75
C LEU A 87 -11.33 12.39 -17.89
N GLU A 88 -11.37 13.35 -16.97
CA GLU A 88 -10.36 14.39 -16.81
C GLU A 88 -9.43 14.03 -15.66
N VAL A 89 -8.22 13.57 -15.98
CA VAL A 89 -7.16 13.31 -15.00
C VAL A 89 -6.48 14.62 -14.63
N ILE A 90 -6.46 14.92 -13.33
CA ILE A 90 -5.90 16.14 -12.76
C ILE A 90 -4.37 16.01 -12.81
N TRP A 91 -3.73 16.79 -13.68
CA TRP A 91 -2.29 16.72 -13.86
C TRP A 91 -1.53 17.81 -13.12
N THR A 92 -1.53 19.05 -13.63
CA THR A 92 -0.76 20.14 -12.99
C THR A 92 -1.24 21.53 -13.40
N ALA A 93 -1.03 22.50 -12.51
CA ALA A 93 -1.08 23.93 -12.82
C ALA A 93 0.28 24.62 -12.60
N TYR A 94 1.36 23.84 -12.46
CA TYR A 94 2.72 24.38 -12.45
C TYR A 94 3.21 24.61 -13.88
N GLY A 95 3.99 25.67 -14.07
CA GLY A 95 4.72 25.93 -15.29
C GLY A 95 5.66 24.76 -15.60
N LEU A 96 5.55 24.25 -16.83
CA LEU A 96 6.34 23.11 -17.27
C LEU A 96 7.75 23.53 -17.68
N PRO A 97 8.79 22.75 -17.34
CA PRO A 97 10.13 22.95 -17.88
C PRO A 97 10.13 22.76 -19.40
N ASP A 98 11.13 23.33 -20.09
CA ASP A 98 11.22 23.26 -21.56
C ASP A 98 11.19 21.82 -22.10
N SER A 99 11.78 20.87 -21.36
CA SER A 99 11.77 19.44 -21.71
C SER A 99 10.40 18.79 -21.72
N GLN A 100 9.41 19.37 -21.02
CA GLN A 100 8.05 18.81 -20.90
C GLN A 100 7.00 19.63 -21.67
N ARG A 101 7.40 20.70 -22.35
CA ARG A 101 6.46 21.55 -23.10
C ARG A 101 5.76 20.80 -24.24
N GLU A 102 6.43 19.82 -24.85
CA GLU A 102 5.84 19.00 -25.92
C GLU A 102 4.67 18.11 -25.45
N VAL A 103 4.53 17.90 -24.14
CA VAL A 103 3.39 17.17 -23.58
C VAL A 103 2.11 17.98 -23.77
N VAL A 104 2.18 19.32 -23.70
CA VAL A 104 1.01 20.19 -23.88
C VAL A 104 0.53 20.13 -25.32
N GLY A 105 -0.73 19.74 -25.51
CA GLY A 105 -1.34 19.58 -26.84
C GLY A 105 -1.08 18.21 -27.48
N ARG A 106 -0.31 17.32 -26.84
CA ARG A 106 -0.14 15.94 -27.30
C ARG A 106 -1.51 15.25 -27.34
N SER A 107 -1.82 14.61 -28.45
CA SER A 107 -3.10 13.93 -28.70
C SER A 107 -2.87 12.65 -29.48
N PHE A 108 -3.58 11.58 -29.12
CA PHE A 108 -3.48 10.26 -29.74
C PHE A 108 -4.75 9.44 -29.51
N ASN A 109 -4.89 8.34 -30.26
CA ASN A 109 -5.98 7.38 -30.07
C ASN A 109 -5.45 6.11 -29.40
N PHE A 110 -6.08 5.70 -28.31
CA PHE A 110 -5.78 4.45 -27.62
C PHE A 110 -6.86 3.41 -27.93
N SER A 111 -6.49 2.36 -28.65
CA SER A 111 -7.42 1.26 -28.97
C SER A 111 -7.24 0.12 -27.97
N TYR A 112 -8.26 -0.14 -27.16
CA TYR A 112 -8.26 -1.16 -26.12
C TYR A 112 -9.61 -1.89 -26.07
N ALA A 113 -9.58 -3.21 -25.92
CA ALA A 113 -10.78 -4.06 -25.82
C ALA A 113 -11.84 -3.81 -26.93
N GLY A 114 -11.41 -3.49 -28.15
CA GLY A 114 -12.31 -3.22 -29.28
C GLY A 114 -12.93 -1.82 -29.31
N MET A 115 -12.58 -0.95 -28.36
CA MET A 115 -12.97 0.47 -28.33
C MET A 115 -11.78 1.36 -28.61
N THR A 116 -12.02 2.52 -29.23
CA THR A 116 -11.00 3.55 -29.45
C THR A 116 -11.31 4.77 -28.59
N HIS A 117 -10.41 5.08 -27.67
CA HIS A 117 -10.49 6.22 -26.77
C HIS A 117 -9.57 7.33 -27.29
N LYS A 118 -10.08 8.56 -27.32
CA LYS A 118 -9.27 9.73 -27.70
C LYS A 118 -8.60 10.27 -26.44
N CYS A 119 -7.29 10.35 -26.47
CA CYS A 119 -6.44 10.74 -25.36
C CYS A 119 -5.67 12.01 -25.68
N HIS A 120 -5.67 13.00 -24.79
CA HIS A 120 -4.91 14.23 -25.03
C HIS A 120 -4.60 15.02 -23.76
N PHE A 121 -3.58 15.88 -23.84
CA PHE A 121 -3.29 16.89 -22.83
C PHE A 121 -3.81 18.24 -23.31
N SER A 122 -4.70 18.82 -22.53
CA SER A 122 -5.27 20.14 -22.82
C SER A 122 -5.59 20.90 -21.55
N ARG A 123 -6.03 22.15 -21.71
CA ARG A 123 -6.57 22.95 -20.61
C ARG A 123 -7.59 22.14 -19.79
N SER A 124 -7.50 22.29 -18.48
CA SER A 124 -8.47 21.72 -17.55
C SER A 124 -9.86 22.36 -17.70
N SER A 125 -10.90 21.63 -17.31
CA SER A 125 -12.25 22.15 -17.36
C SER A 125 -12.47 23.30 -16.38
N ASN A 126 -13.36 24.23 -16.73
CA ASN A 126 -13.78 25.29 -15.82
C ASN A 126 -14.40 24.70 -14.53
N ARG A 127 -15.07 23.54 -14.62
CA ARG A 127 -15.60 22.81 -13.46
C ARG A 127 -14.49 22.41 -12.48
N LEU A 128 -13.38 21.84 -12.97
CA LEU A 128 -12.24 21.49 -12.13
C LEU A 128 -11.60 22.72 -11.47
N VAL A 129 -11.52 23.85 -12.21
CA VAL A 129 -11.03 25.12 -11.65
C VAL A 129 -11.96 25.66 -10.55
N LEU A 130 -13.29 25.53 -10.70
CA LEU A 130 -14.27 25.85 -9.66
C LEU A 130 -14.08 24.96 -8.43
N PHE A 131 -13.91 23.65 -8.61
CA PHE A 131 -13.66 22.71 -7.51
C PHE A 131 -12.37 23.05 -6.75
N ALA A 132 -11.34 23.47 -7.48
CA ALA A 132 -10.09 23.91 -6.87
C ALA A 132 -10.24 25.18 -6.04
N GLY A 133 -11.14 26.09 -6.40
CA GLY A 133 -11.46 27.28 -5.62
C GLY A 133 -12.05 26.96 -4.24
N ILE A 134 -12.85 25.89 -4.17
CA ILE A 134 -13.51 25.45 -2.92
C ILE A 134 -12.76 24.34 -2.18
N PHE A 135 -11.62 23.90 -2.71
CA PHE A 135 -10.83 22.82 -2.13
C PHE A 135 -10.21 23.19 -0.78
N VAL A 136 -10.39 22.32 0.22
CA VAL A 136 -9.84 22.45 1.57
C VAL A 136 -9.10 21.17 1.97
N PRO A 137 -7.77 21.21 2.17
CA PRO A 137 -7.04 20.12 2.79
C PRO A 137 -7.28 20.14 4.31
N LEU A 138 -7.66 18.99 4.89
CA LEU A 138 -7.97 18.84 6.31
C LEU A 138 -6.81 18.23 7.11
N LYS A 139 -6.12 17.23 6.55
CA LYS A 139 -4.99 16.50 7.18
C LYS A 139 -4.12 15.87 6.12
N MET A 140 -2.88 15.52 6.44
CA MET A 140 -1.99 14.85 5.46
C MET A 140 -2.63 13.60 4.85
N SER A 141 -2.35 13.36 3.57
CA SER A 141 -2.91 12.25 2.81
C SER A 141 -1.86 11.47 2.04
N SER A 142 -2.07 10.16 1.91
CA SER A 142 -1.30 9.30 1.01
C SER A 142 -1.65 9.53 -0.47
N THR A 143 -2.77 10.20 -0.77
CA THR A 143 -3.16 10.57 -2.15
C THR A 143 -2.46 11.85 -2.62
N SER A 144 -1.59 12.45 -1.80
CA SER A 144 -0.94 13.75 -2.02
C SER A 144 -1.93 14.83 -2.47
N PHE A 145 -3.18 14.71 -1.98
CA PHE A 145 -4.31 15.58 -2.31
C PHE A 145 -4.67 15.66 -3.80
N ARG A 146 -4.48 14.56 -4.55
CA ARG A 146 -5.03 14.36 -5.90
C ARG A 146 -4.64 15.44 -6.90
N ASN A 147 -3.44 16.00 -6.74
CA ASN A 147 -2.89 17.10 -7.54
C ASN A 147 -3.67 18.44 -7.46
N MET A 148 -4.63 18.57 -6.53
CA MET A 148 -5.48 19.77 -6.40
C MET A 148 -4.73 20.99 -5.84
N GLN A 149 -3.55 20.81 -5.24
CA GLN A 149 -2.82 21.91 -4.61
C GLN A 149 -2.37 22.98 -5.60
N SER A 150 -1.81 22.59 -6.75
CA SER A 150 -1.39 23.54 -7.79
C SER A 150 -2.59 24.26 -8.40
N PHE A 151 -3.69 23.53 -8.63
CA PHE A 151 -4.95 24.11 -9.11
C PHE A 151 -5.53 25.11 -8.12
N ARG A 152 -5.49 24.81 -6.82
CA ARG A 152 -5.94 25.73 -5.77
C ARG A 152 -5.10 27.00 -5.75
N ALA A 153 -3.78 26.88 -5.90
CA ALA A 153 -2.88 28.03 -5.99
C ALA A 153 -3.21 28.91 -7.21
N PHE A 154 -3.48 28.28 -8.37
CA PHE A 154 -3.97 28.98 -9.56
C PHE A 154 -5.29 29.73 -9.29
N SER A 155 -6.31 29.05 -8.74
CA SER A 155 -7.62 29.68 -8.47
C SER A 155 -7.51 30.86 -7.50
N ARG A 156 -6.63 30.80 -6.49
CA ARG A 156 -6.38 31.93 -5.58
C ARG A 156 -5.68 33.11 -6.24
N SER A 157 -4.70 32.84 -7.11
CA SER A 157 -3.99 33.90 -7.84
C SER A 157 -4.93 34.73 -8.74
N GLN A 158 -5.99 34.12 -9.26
CA GLN A 158 -7.01 34.81 -10.07
C GLN A 158 -7.90 35.73 -9.22
N ILE A 159 -8.16 35.38 -7.95
CA ILE A 159 -9.06 36.12 -7.06
C ILE A 159 -8.35 37.28 -6.36
N GLU A 160 -7.11 37.05 -5.88
CA GLU A 160 -6.44 37.99 -4.98
C GLU A 160 -5.69 39.11 -5.73
N GLY A 161 -5.65 39.10 -7.06
CA GLY A 161 -4.83 40.04 -7.86
C GLY A 161 -3.34 39.99 -7.54
N ALA A 162 -2.93 39.04 -6.70
CA ALA A 162 -1.56 38.76 -6.33
C ALA A 162 -0.82 38.28 -7.58
N ARG A 163 0.40 38.77 -7.79
CA ARG A 163 1.26 38.22 -8.84
C ARG A 163 1.30 36.70 -8.64
N PRO A 164 0.85 35.89 -9.61
CA PRO A 164 1.03 34.45 -9.50
C PRO A 164 2.51 34.25 -9.23
N ASP A 165 2.83 33.39 -8.26
CA ASP A 165 4.18 32.84 -8.19
C ASP A 165 4.54 32.43 -9.62
N SER A 166 5.69 32.87 -10.12
CA SER A 166 6.12 32.66 -11.51
C SER A 166 6.12 31.17 -11.92
N SER A 167 6.01 30.28 -10.94
CA SER A 167 5.86 28.85 -11.07
C SER A 167 4.44 28.35 -11.42
N ILE A 168 3.39 29.18 -11.35
CA ILE A 168 1.99 28.80 -11.61
C ILE A 168 1.57 29.24 -13.00
N SER A 169 0.99 28.31 -13.77
CA SER A 169 0.51 28.50 -15.14
C SER A 169 -0.94 28.06 -15.30
N GLU A 170 -1.47 28.18 -16.52
CA GLU A 170 -2.79 27.65 -16.86
C GLU A 170 -2.86 26.13 -16.52
N PRO A 171 -3.92 25.67 -15.82
CA PRO A 171 -4.06 24.27 -15.47
C PRO A 171 -4.24 23.38 -16.69
N ILE A 172 -3.48 22.28 -16.73
CA ILE A 172 -3.53 21.25 -17.76
C ILE A 172 -4.00 19.94 -17.14
N SER A 173 -4.89 19.26 -17.85
CA SER A 173 -5.39 17.93 -17.52
C SER A 173 -5.09 16.96 -18.66
N PHE A 174 -5.07 15.67 -18.32
CA PHE A 174 -5.09 14.61 -19.33
C PHE A 174 -6.51 14.08 -19.49
N TRP A 175 -6.97 14.01 -20.73
CA TRP A 175 -8.34 13.68 -21.08
C TRP A 175 -8.42 12.31 -21.73
N LEU A 176 -9.41 11.51 -21.33
CA LEU A 176 -9.84 10.31 -22.03
C LEU A 176 -11.31 10.48 -22.40
N GLU A 177 -11.60 10.58 -23.69
CA GLU A 177 -12.96 10.75 -24.21
C GLU A 177 -13.58 9.39 -24.61
N ASN A 178 -14.92 9.36 -24.68
CA ASN A 178 -15.72 8.18 -25.03
C ASN A 178 -15.53 7.04 -24.03
N ILE A 179 -15.71 7.34 -22.75
CA ILE A 179 -15.57 6.41 -21.64
C ILE A 179 -16.93 6.21 -20.97
N ASP A 180 -17.40 4.97 -20.92
CA ASP A 180 -18.52 4.61 -20.07
C ASP A 180 -18.11 4.49 -18.61
N TRP A 181 -18.98 4.96 -17.72
CA TRP A 181 -18.71 4.89 -16.29
C TRP A 181 -18.82 3.45 -15.78
N ASP A 182 -17.66 2.84 -15.57
CA ASP A 182 -17.47 1.63 -14.78
C ASP A 182 -16.14 1.79 -14.01
N PRO A 183 -16.15 1.87 -12.68
CA PRO A 183 -14.96 2.16 -11.90
C PRO A 183 -13.87 1.08 -12.01
N ASP A 184 -14.25 -0.20 -12.20
CA ASP A 184 -13.29 -1.29 -12.31
C ASP A 184 -12.71 -1.37 -13.72
N ALA A 185 -13.57 -1.27 -14.75
CA ALA A 185 -13.11 -1.23 -16.13
C ALA A 185 -12.23 0.00 -16.40
N LEU A 186 -12.52 1.14 -15.76
CA LEU A 186 -11.72 2.36 -15.88
C LEU A 186 -10.32 2.18 -15.30
N VAL A 187 -10.20 1.52 -14.14
CA VAL A 187 -8.89 1.25 -13.54
C VAL A 187 -8.10 0.25 -14.39
N GLU A 188 -8.76 -0.76 -14.96
CA GLU A 188 -8.12 -1.67 -15.90
C GLU A 188 -7.60 -0.94 -17.15
N LEU A 189 -8.44 -0.10 -17.76
CA LEU A 189 -8.07 0.72 -18.92
C LEU A 189 -6.87 1.62 -18.61
N VAL A 190 -6.91 2.34 -17.49
CA VAL A 190 -5.84 3.24 -17.05
C VAL A 190 -4.54 2.49 -16.78
N ASN A 191 -4.59 1.30 -16.17
CA ASN A 191 -3.40 0.47 -15.97
C ASN A 191 -2.72 0.11 -17.30
N ASN A 192 -3.50 -0.32 -18.29
CA ASN A 192 -2.99 -0.64 -19.62
C ASN A 192 -2.45 0.61 -20.31
N LEU A 193 -3.18 1.72 -20.25
CA LEU A 193 -2.73 2.99 -20.84
C LEU A 193 -1.41 3.47 -20.23
N ASN A 194 -1.28 3.44 -18.90
CA ASN A 194 -0.04 3.80 -18.19
C ASN A 194 1.16 2.95 -18.61
N PHE A 195 0.95 1.65 -18.88
CA PHE A 195 2.01 0.80 -19.42
C PHE A 195 2.49 1.31 -20.78
N TYR A 196 1.57 1.59 -21.72
CA TYR A 196 1.97 2.07 -23.04
C TYR A 196 2.56 3.48 -23.00
N LEU A 197 2.01 4.37 -22.18
CA LEU A 197 2.56 5.71 -21.97
C LEU A 197 4.01 5.64 -21.48
N SER A 198 4.28 4.85 -20.44
CA SER A 198 5.64 4.74 -19.88
C SER A 198 6.59 3.93 -20.77
N TYR A 199 6.08 2.99 -21.58
CA TYR A 199 6.90 2.24 -22.54
C TYR A 199 7.46 3.12 -23.66
N TYR A 200 6.65 4.04 -24.19
CA TYR A 200 7.05 4.92 -25.29
C TYR A 200 7.69 6.24 -24.80
N ASP A 201 7.36 6.69 -23.59
CA ASP A 201 7.85 7.93 -23.01
C ASP A 201 8.16 7.74 -21.52
N ASN A 202 9.45 7.57 -21.21
CA ASN A 202 9.93 7.37 -19.83
C ASN A 202 9.88 8.66 -18.97
N GLU A 203 9.71 9.83 -19.59
CA GLU A 203 9.62 11.12 -18.90
C GLU A 203 8.19 11.69 -18.90
N GLY A 204 7.29 11.04 -19.65
CA GLY A 204 5.89 11.38 -19.76
C GLY A 204 5.12 11.16 -18.46
N PRO A 205 4.07 11.95 -18.21
CA PRO A 205 3.26 11.79 -17.02
C PRO A 205 2.43 10.49 -17.08
N VAL A 206 2.33 9.81 -15.93
CA VAL A 206 1.47 8.65 -15.73
C VAL A 206 0.28 9.00 -14.84
N ILE A 207 -0.85 8.34 -15.07
CA ILE A 207 -2.07 8.56 -14.29
C ILE A 207 -1.88 7.93 -12.90
N ALA A 208 -2.06 8.72 -11.85
CA ALA A 208 -1.97 8.23 -10.48
C ALA A 208 -3.15 7.31 -10.13
N LEU A 209 -2.81 6.06 -9.81
CA LEU A 209 -3.74 5.04 -9.32
C LEU A 209 -3.61 4.92 -7.80
N HIS A 210 -4.72 5.16 -7.10
CA HIS A 210 -4.80 5.03 -5.65
C HIS A 210 -5.37 3.66 -5.31
N GLU A 211 -4.71 2.94 -4.41
CA GLU A 211 -5.31 1.77 -3.78
C GLU A 211 -6.57 2.22 -3.01
N GLU A 212 -7.63 1.43 -3.05
CA GLU A 212 -8.77 1.68 -2.17
C GLU A 212 -8.26 1.69 -0.73
N ILE A 213 -8.51 2.80 -0.02
CA ILE A 213 -8.30 2.88 1.42
C ILE A 213 -9.45 2.10 2.10
N SER A 214 -9.54 0.80 1.80
CA SER A 214 -10.46 -0.16 2.41
C SER A 214 -9.95 -0.58 3.80
N HIS A 215 -8.72 -0.21 4.15
CA HIS A 215 -8.17 -0.56 5.43
C HIS A 215 -8.87 0.24 6.54
N LYS A 216 -9.75 -0.43 7.28
CA LYS A 216 -9.74 -0.22 8.74
C LYS A 216 -8.28 -0.44 9.15
N PRO A 217 -7.57 0.57 9.68
CA PRO A 217 -6.19 0.38 10.10
C PRO A 217 -6.18 -0.81 11.04
N GLN A 218 -5.56 -1.91 10.60
CA GLN A 218 -5.42 -3.08 11.45
C GLN A 218 -4.57 -2.64 12.64
N PRO A 219 -5.00 -2.92 13.88
CA PRO A 219 -4.23 -2.56 15.06
C PRO A 219 -2.83 -3.16 14.91
N LYS A 220 -1.83 -2.27 14.93
CA LYS A 220 -0.42 -2.64 14.93
C LYS A 220 0.11 -2.41 16.32
N HIS A 221 0.84 -3.39 16.83
CA HIS A 221 1.61 -3.20 18.05
C HIS A 221 2.73 -2.18 17.76
N ARG A 222 2.57 -0.95 18.26
CA ARG A 222 3.47 0.17 17.93
C ARG A 222 4.91 -0.09 18.36
N TYR A 223 5.10 -0.69 19.53
CA TYR A 223 6.42 -0.98 20.10
C TYR A 223 6.55 -2.47 20.37
N ILE A 224 7.39 -3.16 19.60
CA ILE A 224 7.60 -4.62 19.73
C ILE A 224 7.91 -5.04 21.18
N SER A 225 8.65 -4.21 21.91
CA SER A 225 9.02 -4.44 23.32
C SER A 225 8.19 -3.61 24.31
N GLY A 226 6.99 -3.16 23.93
CA GLY A 226 6.06 -2.38 24.76
C GLY A 226 6.40 -0.88 24.88
N LYS A 227 7.66 -0.47 24.73
CA LYS A 227 8.10 0.93 24.71
C LYS A 227 9.18 1.19 23.68
N PHE A 228 9.32 2.45 23.26
CA PHE A 228 10.49 2.87 22.48
C PHE A 228 11.72 2.89 23.41
N PRO A 229 12.87 2.34 22.98
CA PRO A 229 14.07 2.34 23.82
C PRO A 229 14.62 3.75 23.99
N THR A 230 15.11 4.08 25.19
CA THR A 230 15.80 5.34 25.48
C THR A 230 17.23 5.36 24.96
N THR A 231 17.79 4.20 24.60
CA THR A 231 19.14 4.05 24.06
C THR A 231 19.16 2.86 23.10
N ILE A 232 19.74 3.06 21.91
CA ILE A 232 19.89 2.01 20.89
C ILE A 232 21.39 1.75 20.73
N ARG A 233 21.81 0.50 20.99
CA ARG A 233 23.17 0.03 20.69
C ARG A 233 23.12 -0.76 19.39
N GLY A 234 23.63 -0.17 18.32
CA GLY A 234 23.67 -0.79 17.01
C GLY A 234 24.91 -1.64 16.80
N LYS A 235 24.78 -2.68 15.96
CA LYS A 235 25.90 -3.34 15.28
C LYS A 235 25.78 -3.11 13.77
N ARG A 236 26.86 -3.32 13.02
CA ARG A 236 26.78 -3.32 11.55
C ARG A 236 25.91 -4.50 11.11
N LEU A 237 24.88 -4.21 10.33
CA LEU A 237 23.99 -5.22 9.75
C LEU A 237 24.43 -5.56 8.33
N ASP A 238 23.99 -6.71 7.84
CA ASP A 238 24.23 -7.15 6.46
C ASP A 238 23.49 -6.21 5.48
N ASN A 239 24.20 -5.68 4.50
CA ASN A 239 23.66 -4.72 3.54
C ASN A 239 22.52 -5.31 2.69
N ASN A 240 22.59 -6.59 2.32
CA ASN A 240 21.53 -7.23 1.54
C ASN A 240 20.25 -7.35 2.37
N LEU A 241 20.37 -7.71 3.65
CA LEU A 241 19.24 -7.74 4.57
C LEU A 241 18.62 -6.36 4.78
N LEU A 242 19.45 -5.32 4.87
CA LEU A 242 18.98 -3.93 4.94
C LEU A 242 18.24 -3.50 3.67
N SER A 243 18.76 -3.82 2.48
CA SER A 243 18.10 -3.51 1.21
C SER A 243 16.75 -4.20 1.08
N PHE A 244 16.62 -5.47 1.50
CA PHE A 244 15.32 -6.14 1.52
C PHE A 244 14.37 -5.52 2.55
N TRP A 245 14.88 -5.10 3.72
CA TRP A 245 14.09 -4.43 4.74
C TRP A 245 13.54 -3.09 4.24
N GLU A 246 14.36 -2.29 3.57
CA GLU A 246 13.94 -1.03 2.96
C GLU A 246 12.88 -1.27 1.87
N ALA A 247 13.11 -2.22 0.96
CA ALA A 247 12.16 -2.59 -0.08
C ALA A 247 10.80 -3.03 0.50
N SER A 248 10.78 -3.72 1.65
CA SER A 248 9.56 -4.15 2.34
C SER A 248 8.68 -3.01 2.89
N SER A 249 9.20 -1.79 2.90
CA SER A 249 8.46 -0.59 3.35
C SER A 249 7.55 -0.01 2.27
N SER A 250 7.68 -0.48 1.02
CA SER A 250 6.93 0.01 -0.13
C SER A 250 6.22 -1.13 -0.88
N GLY A 251 5.19 -0.78 -1.65
CA GLY A 251 4.44 -1.73 -2.48
C GLY A 251 3.28 -2.43 -1.77
N ASP A 252 2.58 -3.25 -2.54
CA ASP A 252 1.40 -3.99 -2.08
C ASP A 252 1.74 -5.04 -1.01
N PRO A 253 0.74 -5.52 -0.24
CA PRO A 253 0.96 -6.53 0.79
C PRO A 253 1.68 -7.81 0.33
N ALA A 254 1.48 -8.28 -0.91
CA ALA A 254 2.13 -9.49 -1.40
C ALA A 254 3.63 -9.28 -1.63
N ARG A 255 4.03 -8.16 -2.25
CA ARG A 255 5.45 -7.81 -2.42
C ARG A 255 6.15 -7.65 -1.08
N ARG A 256 5.52 -6.95 -0.14
CA ARG A 256 6.06 -6.75 1.21
C ARG A 256 6.25 -8.09 1.94
N PHE A 257 5.26 -9.00 1.83
CA PHE A 257 5.39 -10.36 2.34
C PHE A 257 6.60 -11.08 1.75
N GLN A 258 6.76 -11.05 0.41
CA GLN A 258 7.88 -11.69 -0.29
C GLN A 258 9.24 -11.13 0.16
N TYR A 259 9.38 -9.82 0.36
CA TYR A 259 10.62 -9.24 0.87
C TYR A 259 10.95 -9.68 2.29
N TYR A 260 9.97 -9.72 3.21
CA TYR A 260 10.20 -10.25 4.55
C TYR A 260 10.56 -11.73 4.53
N TYR A 261 9.92 -12.53 3.67
CA TYR A 261 10.28 -13.94 3.51
C TYR A 261 11.71 -14.08 3.00
N ARG A 262 12.10 -13.27 2.01
CA ARG A 262 13.45 -13.28 1.42
C ARG A 262 14.55 -12.91 2.41
N ILE A 263 14.27 -12.05 3.39
CA ILE A 263 15.19 -11.76 4.50
C ILE A 263 15.52 -13.04 5.27
N ILE A 264 14.49 -13.81 5.64
CA ILE A 264 14.65 -15.04 6.42
C ILE A 264 15.31 -16.12 5.58
N GLU A 265 14.90 -16.27 4.32
CA GLU A 265 15.48 -17.21 3.35
C GLU A 265 16.98 -16.94 3.15
N TYR A 266 17.36 -15.69 2.86
CA TYR A 266 18.75 -15.28 2.73
C TYR A 266 19.54 -15.54 4.02
N ALA A 267 19.00 -15.14 5.18
CA ALA A 267 19.69 -15.35 6.46
C ALA A 267 19.88 -16.85 6.75
N SER A 268 18.90 -17.68 6.43
CA SER A 268 18.94 -19.14 6.69
C SER A 268 20.02 -19.85 5.88
N PHE A 269 20.28 -19.37 4.66
CA PHE A 269 21.33 -19.91 3.80
C PHE A 269 22.71 -19.81 4.49
N PHE A 270 23.01 -18.67 5.11
CA PHE A 270 24.29 -18.40 5.76
C PHE A 270 24.34 -18.78 7.25
N TYR A 271 23.20 -19.06 7.88
CA TYR A 271 23.11 -19.35 9.32
C TYR A 271 23.88 -20.62 9.70
N LEU A 272 23.58 -21.74 9.02
CA LEU A 272 24.20 -23.03 9.34
C LEU A 272 25.62 -23.19 8.78
N GLU A 273 25.96 -22.47 7.70
CA GLU A 273 27.35 -22.44 7.23
C GLU A 273 28.28 -21.83 8.28
N SER A 274 27.79 -20.86 9.06
CA SER A 274 28.59 -20.20 10.10
C SER A 274 28.82 -21.10 11.32
N SER A 275 27.81 -21.86 11.76
CA SER A 275 27.97 -22.81 12.89
C SER A 275 28.81 -24.03 12.48
N ALA A 276 28.60 -24.57 11.27
CA ALA A 276 29.42 -25.64 10.71
C ALA A 276 30.87 -25.18 10.56
N ARG A 277 31.13 -23.98 10.02
CA ARG A 277 32.49 -23.43 9.86
C ARG A 277 33.17 -23.17 11.20
N THR A 278 32.45 -22.71 12.21
CA THR A 278 32.99 -22.54 13.58
C THR A 278 33.33 -23.88 14.21
N THR A 279 32.47 -24.88 14.04
CA THR A 279 32.70 -26.25 14.52
C THR A 279 33.90 -26.89 13.83
N LEU A 280 34.00 -26.76 12.50
CA LEU A 280 35.14 -27.23 11.71
C LEU A 280 36.44 -26.57 12.14
N LYS A 281 36.45 -25.24 12.32
CA LYS A 281 37.63 -24.52 12.83
C LYS A 281 38.05 -25.03 14.19
N ARG A 282 37.11 -25.28 15.11
CA ARG A 282 37.40 -25.79 16.45
C ARG A 282 37.98 -27.20 16.40
N ILE A 283 37.44 -28.08 15.57
CA ILE A 283 37.95 -29.46 15.41
C ILE A 283 39.36 -29.44 14.82
N LEU A 284 39.59 -28.66 13.75
CA LEU A 284 40.90 -28.57 13.10
C LEU A 284 41.96 -27.84 13.95
N SER A 285 41.53 -27.05 14.93
CA SER A 285 42.42 -26.32 15.84
C SER A 285 42.62 -27.06 17.17
N SER A 286 42.06 -28.26 17.35
CA SER A 286 42.23 -29.01 18.60
C SER A 286 43.64 -29.62 18.66
N PRO A 287 44.35 -29.55 19.79
CA PRO A 287 45.74 -30.01 19.89
C PRO A 287 45.89 -31.52 19.60
N ASP A 288 44.83 -32.28 19.83
CA ASP A 288 44.69 -33.72 19.66
C ASP A 288 44.18 -34.13 18.26
N ALA A 289 43.87 -33.18 17.37
CA ALA A 289 43.27 -33.45 16.07
C ALA A 289 44.11 -34.39 15.18
N THR A 290 45.43 -34.40 15.37
CA THR A 290 46.38 -35.26 14.65
C THR A 290 46.68 -36.57 15.36
N ASP A 291 46.36 -36.66 16.66
CA ASP A 291 46.71 -37.81 17.50
C ASP A 291 45.64 -38.91 17.42
N ASP A 292 44.37 -38.53 17.21
CA ASP A 292 43.26 -39.44 16.92
C ASP A 292 42.52 -39.02 15.64
N LEU A 293 43.10 -39.42 14.50
CA LEU A 293 42.56 -39.14 13.17
C LEU A 293 41.17 -39.78 12.95
N GLY A 294 40.88 -40.92 13.59
CA GLY A 294 39.59 -41.61 13.46
C GLY A 294 38.46 -40.78 14.08
N ALA A 295 38.58 -40.44 15.36
CA ALA A 295 37.59 -39.64 16.06
C ALA A 295 37.46 -38.22 15.48
N THR A 296 38.56 -37.65 15.00
CA THR A 296 38.55 -36.34 14.32
C THR A 296 37.79 -36.40 13.00
N THR A 297 37.97 -37.47 12.22
CA THR A 297 37.24 -37.69 10.96
C THR A 297 35.74 -37.85 11.21
N ASP A 298 35.33 -38.59 12.24
CA ASP A 298 33.91 -38.75 12.60
C ASP A 298 33.26 -37.41 13.01
N LYS A 299 33.97 -36.59 13.80
CA LYS A 299 33.53 -35.23 14.18
C LYS A 299 33.41 -34.31 12.95
N LEU A 300 34.34 -34.38 11.99
CA LEU A 300 34.28 -33.64 10.73
C LEU A 300 33.07 -34.08 9.89
N MET A 301 32.82 -35.38 9.80
CA MET A 301 31.69 -35.94 9.05
C MET A 301 30.34 -35.51 9.64
N MET A 302 30.20 -35.47 10.96
CA MET A 302 29.00 -34.94 11.62
C MET A 302 28.77 -33.45 11.32
N ALA A 303 29.82 -32.62 11.38
CA ALA A 303 29.71 -31.19 11.04
C ALA A 303 29.31 -30.99 9.56
N PHE A 304 29.79 -31.85 8.66
CA PHE A 304 29.41 -31.86 7.24
C PHE A 304 27.98 -32.37 7.00
N GLN A 305 27.44 -33.25 7.84
CA GLN A 305 26.05 -33.69 7.72
C GLN A 305 25.07 -32.55 8.08
N MET A 306 25.43 -31.66 9.01
CA MET A 306 24.60 -30.49 9.34
C MET A 306 24.47 -29.49 8.18
N SER A 307 25.45 -29.42 7.27
CA SER A 307 25.38 -28.55 6.07
C SER A 307 24.50 -29.14 4.95
N LYS A 308 24.18 -30.44 5.01
CA LYS A 308 23.30 -31.16 4.07
C LYS A 308 21.81 -31.06 4.38
N LEU A 309 21.42 -30.33 5.43
CA LEU A 309 20.00 -30.06 5.68
C LEU A 309 19.38 -29.39 4.45
N ASP A 310 18.14 -29.80 4.12
CA ASP A 310 17.40 -29.14 3.04
C ASP A 310 17.14 -27.66 3.38
N GLU A 311 16.92 -26.83 2.36
CA GLU A 311 16.76 -25.38 2.52
C GLU A 311 15.66 -25.00 3.52
N TYR A 312 14.58 -25.80 3.60
CA TYR A 312 13.52 -25.55 4.54
C TYR A 312 13.89 -25.93 5.98
N ALA A 313 14.64 -27.01 6.18
CA ALA A 313 15.16 -27.37 7.48
C ALA A 313 16.08 -26.26 8.02
N LYS A 314 16.93 -25.68 7.17
CA LYS A 314 17.75 -24.51 7.54
C LYS A 314 16.88 -23.31 7.93
N PHE A 315 15.87 -23.01 7.13
CA PHE A 315 14.91 -21.95 7.38
C PHE A 315 14.17 -22.15 8.72
N SER A 316 13.63 -23.35 8.94
CA SER A 316 12.87 -23.69 10.14
C SER A 316 13.72 -23.66 11.40
N GLN A 317 14.98 -24.12 11.31
CA GLN A 317 15.91 -24.08 12.43
C GLN A 317 16.24 -22.63 12.82
N LEU A 318 16.61 -21.79 11.85
CA LEU A 318 16.83 -20.36 12.10
C LEU A 318 15.63 -19.70 12.77
N MET A 319 14.42 -19.98 12.28
CA MET A 319 13.19 -19.43 12.85
C MET A 319 13.02 -19.84 14.32
N HIS A 320 13.26 -21.10 14.65
CA HIS A 320 13.14 -21.61 16.00
C HIS A 320 14.18 -21.02 16.95
N ASP A 321 15.41 -20.84 16.49
CA ASP A 321 16.52 -20.36 17.32
C ASP A 321 16.48 -18.85 17.57
N VAL A 322 15.94 -18.09 16.60
CA VAL A 322 16.00 -16.63 16.62
C VAL A 322 14.68 -15.96 16.98
N VAL A 323 13.52 -16.53 16.59
CA VAL A 323 12.23 -15.84 16.76
C VAL A 323 11.60 -16.18 18.10
N ASP A 324 11.53 -15.18 19.00
CA ASP A 324 10.83 -15.33 20.27
C ASP A 324 9.31 -15.48 20.07
N ALA A 325 8.79 -16.64 20.49
CA ALA A 325 7.38 -16.98 20.40
C ALA A 325 6.45 -16.00 21.15
N LYS A 326 6.91 -15.36 22.23
CA LYS A 326 6.14 -14.36 22.99
C LYS A 326 5.96 -13.07 22.20
N ILE A 327 7.03 -12.63 21.53
CA ILE A 327 6.98 -11.44 20.68
C ILE A 327 6.09 -11.71 19.45
N LEU A 328 6.21 -12.91 18.87
CA LEU A 328 5.35 -13.34 17.78
C LEU A 328 3.87 -13.38 18.22
N TRP A 329 3.59 -13.92 19.41
CA TRP A 329 2.25 -13.93 20.00
C TRP A 329 1.69 -12.52 20.22
N ALA A 330 2.49 -11.59 20.73
CA ALA A 330 2.08 -10.20 20.93
C ALA A 330 1.63 -9.54 19.62
N GLY A 331 2.36 -9.77 18.52
CA GLY A 331 1.97 -9.31 17.18
C GLY A 331 0.69 -9.98 16.65
N MET A 332 0.50 -11.26 16.96
CA MET A 332 -0.67 -12.02 16.53
C MET A 332 -1.95 -11.62 17.29
N LYS A 333 -1.85 -11.35 18.58
CA LYS A 333 -2.98 -11.10 19.49
C LYS A 333 -3.87 -9.94 19.04
N GLU A 334 -3.29 -8.86 18.53
CA GLU A 334 -4.01 -7.70 18.01
C GLU A 334 -4.92 -8.05 16.81
N ASN A 335 -4.57 -9.11 16.08
CA ASN A 335 -5.27 -9.56 14.89
C ASN A 335 -5.69 -11.05 14.98
N LEU A 336 -5.94 -11.55 16.20
CA LEU A 336 -6.25 -12.97 16.45
C LEU A 336 -7.37 -13.54 15.56
N PRO A 337 -8.45 -12.80 15.21
CA PRO A 337 -9.46 -13.29 14.28
C PRO A 337 -8.93 -13.68 12.89
N ALA A 338 -7.85 -13.04 12.43
CA ALA A 338 -7.24 -13.32 11.13
C ALA A 338 -6.42 -14.63 11.11
N PHE A 339 -5.95 -15.09 12.28
CA PHE A 339 -5.13 -16.29 12.43
C PHE A 339 -5.91 -17.50 12.96
N SER A 340 -7.14 -17.27 13.44
CA SER A 340 -8.02 -18.29 14.05
C SER A 340 -9.11 -18.82 13.13
N LYS A 341 -9.11 -18.39 11.86
CA LYS A 341 -10.04 -18.84 10.83
C LYS A 341 -9.28 -19.21 9.57
N ASP A 342 -9.76 -20.23 8.87
CA ASP A 342 -9.28 -20.56 7.54
C ASP A 342 -9.55 -19.37 6.60
N VAL A 343 -8.56 -19.01 5.78
CA VAL A 343 -8.65 -17.93 4.81
C VAL A 343 -8.68 -18.52 3.41
N LYS A 344 -9.75 -18.24 2.66
CA LYS A 344 -9.90 -18.65 1.26
C LYS A 344 -9.54 -17.49 0.34
N PHE A 345 -8.46 -17.66 -0.43
CA PHE A 345 -7.99 -16.67 -1.39
C PHE A 345 -8.60 -16.91 -2.77
N ASP A 346 -8.78 -15.82 -3.53
CA ASP A 346 -9.01 -15.93 -4.97
C ASP A 346 -7.82 -16.64 -5.61
N GLY A 347 -8.09 -17.60 -6.50
CA GLY A 347 -7.07 -18.52 -7.04
C GLY A 347 -7.06 -19.91 -6.39
N GLY A 348 -7.97 -20.16 -5.45
CA GLY A 348 -8.26 -21.49 -4.90
C GLY A 348 -7.41 -21.89 -3.69
N PHE A 349 -6.43 -21.07 -3.31
CA PHE A 349 -5.59 -21.35 -2.14
C PHE A 349 -6.37 -21.14 -0.84
N THR A 350 -6.29 -22.11 0.07
CA THR A 350 -6.89 -22.02 1.41
C THR A 350 -5.80 -22.14 2.45
N LEU A 351 -5.58 -21.07 3.20
CA LEU A 351 -4.67 -21.07 4.34
C LEU A 351 -5.41 -21.50 5.59
N LYS A 352 -4.84 -22.48 6.31
CA LYS A 352 -5.43 -22.99 7.54
C LYS A 352 -5.19 -22.06 8.72
N ALA A 353 -6.15 -22.03 9.65
CA ALA A 353 -5.97 -21.38 10.94
C ALA A 353 -4.75 -21.97 11.67
N ILE A 354 -3.93 -21.11 12.28
CA ILE A 354 -2.73 -21.51 13.02
C ILE A 354 -2.94 -21.51 14.54
N VAL A 355 -4.06 -20.93 15.00
CA VAL A 355 -4.44 -20.86 16.43
C VAL A 355 -5.95 -21.02 16.59
N ALA A 356 -6.39 -21.43 17.78
CA ALA A 356 -7.80 -21.38 18.13
C ALA A 356 -8.18 -19.99 18.68
N PRO A 357 -9.44 -19.57 18.61
CA PRO A 357 -9.89 -18.30 19.20
C PRO A 357 -9.61 -18.16 20.70
N THR A 358 -9.49 -19.28 21.41
CA THR A 358 -9.24 -19.37 22.86
C THR A 358 -7.77 -19.60 23.21
N THR A 359 -6.88 -19.68 22.22
CA THR A 359 -5.44 -19.89 22.44
C THR A 359 -4.87 -18.78 23.32
N LYS A 360 -4.03 -19.15 24.29
CA LYS A 360 -3.27 -18.25 25.15
C LYS A 360 -1.79 -18.30 24.80
N GLU A 361 -1.02 -17.30 25.23
CA GLU A 361 0.43 -17.25 25.03
C GLU A 361 1.13 -18.54 25.47
N SER A 362 0.81 -19.04 26.66
CA SER A 362 1.41 -20.25 27.23
C SER A 362 1.14 -21.51 26.40
N THR A 363 0.01 -21.56 25.68
CA THR A 363 -0.34 -22.66 24.78
C THR A 363 0.23 -22.49 23.38
N PHE A 364 0.51 -21.26 22.96
CA PHE A 364 1.11 -20.96 21.67
C PHE A 364 2.63 -21.17 21.69
N ALA A 365 3.31 -20.68 22.73
CA ALA A 365 4.78 -20.62 22.79
C ALA A 365 5.51 -21.93 22.42
N PRO A 366 5.05 -23.14 22.83
CA PRO A 366 5.78 -24.39 22.55
C PRO A 366 5.83 -24.79 21.07
N LYS A 367 4.84 -24.42 20.24
CA LYS A 367 4.72 -24.85 18.83
C LYS A 367 4.36 -23.74 17.85
N GLY A 368 4.21 -22.53 18.37
CA GLY A 368 3.70 -21.39 17.62
C GLY A 368 4.61 -20.97 16.48
N VAL A 369 5.92 -20.98 16.73
CA VAL A 369 6.94 -20.64 15.71
C VAL A 369 6.96 -21.68 14.60
N GLU A 370 6.89 -22.98 14.92
CA GLU A 370 6.84 -24.06 13.93
C GLU A 370 5.59 -23.94 13.04
N THR A 371 4.42 -23.75 13.67
CA THR A 371 3.13 -23.62 12.95
C THR A 371 3.12 -22.38 12.06
N PHE A 372 3.64 -21.26 12.55
CA PHE A 372 3.80 -20.03 11.78
C PHE A 372 4.75 -20.23 10.60
N THR A 373 5.91 -20.86 10.83
CA THR A 373 6.93 -21.14 9.80
C THR A 373 6.36 -21.95 8.63
N LYS A 374 5.55 -22.97 8.94
CA LYS A 374 4.86 -23.75 7.90
C LYS A 374 3.88 -22.89 7.10
N ALA A 375 3.03 -22.13 7.79
CA ALA A 375 2.03 -21.28 7.15
C ALA A 375 2.65 -20.23 6.21
N ILE A 376 3.73 -19.57 6.62
CA ILE A 376 4.37 -18.54 5.79
C ILE A 376 5.05 -19.12 4.54
N ARG A 377 5.52 -20.38 4.60
CA ARG A 377 6.00 -21.11 3.42
C ARG A 377 4.87 -21.43 2.45
N GLU A 378 3.72 -21.87 2.95
CA GLU A 378 2.55 -22.14 2.11
C GLU A 378 2.08 -20.86 1.40
N ILE A 379 2.02 -19.72 2.11
CA ILE A 379 1.73 -18.42 1.51
C ILE A 379 2.76 -18.04 0.45
N ARG A 380 4.06 -18.16 0.76
CA ARG A 380 5.13 -17.85 -0.20
C ARG A 380 4.99 -18.68 -1.47
N ASN A 381 4.76 -19.98 -1.35
CA ASN A 381 4.58 -20.87 -2.49
C ASN A 381 3.36 -20.46 -3.33
N ALA A 382 2.23 -20.15 -2.69
CA ALA A 382 1.02 -19.71 -3.38
C ALA A 382 1.14 -18.32 -4.04
N LEU A 383 2.09 -17.49 -3.60
CA LEU A 383 2.44 -16.21 -4.21
C LEU A 383 3.50 -16.31 -5.33
N SER A 384 4.44 -17.26 -5.21
CA SER A 384 5.58 -17.38 -6.14
C SER A 384 5.31 -18.30 -7.33
N HIS A 385 4.44 -19.29 -7.19
CA HIS A 385 4.01 -20.11 -8.31
C HIS A 385 2.89 -19.37 -9.05
N GLY A 386 3.24 -18.73 -10.17
CA GLY A 386 2.24 -18.27 -11.13
C GLY A 386 1.40 -19.43 -11.67
N ARG A 387 0.43 -19.14 -12.55
CA ARG A 387 -0.44 -20.13 -13.24
C ARG A 387 0.29 -21.23 -14.04
N ASP A 388 1.62 -21.28 -13.98
CA ASP A 388 2.48 -22.23 -14.72
C ASP A 388 2.20 -23.69 -14.36
N PHE A 389 1.64 -23.96 -13.18
CA PHE A 389 1.01 -25.24 -12.86
C PHE A 389 -0.52 -25.09 -12.93
N LYS A 390 -1.15 -25.62 -13.99
CA LYS A 390 -2.62 -25.63 -14.20
C LYS A 390 -3.43 -26.23 -13.02
N SER A 391 -2.79 -26.86 -12.04
CA SER A 391 -3.39 -27.48 -10.86
C SER A 391 -2.96 -26.85 -9.52
N ALA A 392 -2.04 -25.88 -9.49
CA ALA A 392 -1.59 -25.27 -8.24
C ALA A 392 -2.55 -24.17 -7.81
N ALA A 393 -3.01 -24.25 -6.56
CA ALA A 393 -3.80 -23.20 -5.95
C ALA A 393 -2.91 -21.98 -5.67
N VAL A 394 -3.31 -20.80 -6.15
CA VAL A 394 -2.52 -19.56 -6.07
C VAL A 394 -3.27 -18.48 -5.29
N ILE A 395 -2.55 -17.44 -4.87
CA ILE A 395 -3.15 -16.21 -4.36
C ILE A 395 -3.12 -15.16 -5.47
N MET A 396 -4.28 -14.86 -6.06
CA MET A 396 -4.42 -13.82 -7.07
C MET A 396 -4.20 -12.41 -6.47
N PRO A 397 -3.67 -11.44 -7.24
CA PRO A 397 -3.43 -10.07 -6.76
C PRO A 397 -4.73 -9.24 -6.72
N THR A 398 -5.77 -9.72 -6.03
CA THR A 398 -7.04 -9.00 -5.84
C THR A 398 -7.00 -8.16 -4.57
N ALA A 399 -7.73 -7.05 -4.51
CA ALA A 399 -7.83 -6.22 -3.31
C ALA A 399 -8.27 -7.02 -2.07
N ARG A 400 -9.19 -7.98 -2.25
CA ARG A 400 -9.63 -8.90 -1.18
C ARG A 400 -8.48 -9.74 -0.64
N ASN A 401 -7.68 -10.33 -1.53
CA ASN A 401 -6.54 -11.16 -1.15
C ASN A 401 -5.44 -10.34 -0.47
N LEU A 402 -5.12 -9.15 -1.00
CA LEU A 402 -4.14 -8.24 -0.41
C LEU A 402 -4.56 -7.82 1.01
N ASN A 403 -5.84 -7.53 1.21
CA ASN A 403 -6.41 -7.25 2.53
C ASN A 403 -6.27 -8.44 3.50
N ALA A 404 -6.54 -9.66 3.01
CA ALA A 404 -6.42 -10.88 3.82
C ALA A 404 -4.97 -11.24 4.15
N LEU A 405 -4.00 -10.86 3.31
CA LEU A 405 -2.57 -11.03 3.57
C LEU A 405 -2.02 -10.02 4.58
N GLN A 406 -2.66 -8.85 4.74
CA GLN A 406 -2.11 -7.75 5.53
C GLN A 406 -1.73 -8.12 6.98
N PRO A 407 -2.51 -8.92 7.73
CA PRO A 407 -2.11 -9.38 9.07
C PRO A 407 -0.86 -10.27 9.05
N TRP A 408 -0.71 -11.11 8.02
CA TRP A 408 0.46 -11.97 7.83
C TRP A 408 1.72 -11.18 7.51
N VAL A 409 1.62 -10.11 6.71
CA VAL A 409 2.72 -9.18 6.44
C VAL A 409 3.25 -8.56 7.73
N GLN A 410 2.37 -8.16 8.64
CA GLN A 410 2.77 -7.55 9.91
C GLN A 410 3.50 -8.55 10.80
N LEU A 411 2.99 -9.78 10.88
CA LEU A 411 3.61 -10.83 11.67
C LEU A 411 4.96 -11.28 11.08
N MET A 412 5.07 -11.33 9.76
CA MET A 412 6.32 -11.55 9.03
C MET A 412 7.36 -10.46 9.30
N ALA A 413 6.95 -9.19 9.35
CA ALA A 413 7.85 -8.09 9.68
C ALA A 413 8.51 -8.26 11.05
N VAL A 414 7.75 -8.74 12.04
CA VAL A 414 8.26 -9.04 13.39
C VAL A 414 9.30 -10.15 13.34
N ALA A 415 9.00 -11.27 12.69
CA ALA A 415 9.93 -12.40 12.57
C ALA A 415 11.20 -12.02 11.80
N ALA A 416 11.06 -11.38 10.64
CA ALA A 416 12.17 -10.91 9.83
C ALA A 416 13.05 -9.91 10.61
N GLY A 417 12.46 -9.01 11.40
CA GLY A 417 13.19 -8.08 12.24
C GLY A 417 14.05 -8.78 13.29
N GLN A 418 13.52 -9.83 13.94
CA GLN A 418 14.32 -10.64 14.86
C GLN A 418 15.46 -11.36 14.16
N VAL A 419 15.21 -11.92 12.98
CA VAL A 419 16.26 -12.56 12.17
C VAL A 419 17.38 -11.58 11.84
N VAL A 420 17.07 -10.38 11.38
CA VAL A 420 18.08 -9.35 11.09
C VAL A 420 18.92 -9.02 12.32
N LEU A 421 18.30 -8.93 13.50
CA LEU A 421 18.98 -8.53 14.73
C LEU A 421 19.82 -9.66 15.35
N TYR A 422 19.28 -10.87 15.40
CA TYR A 422 19.78 -11.94 16.27
C TYR A 422 20.34 -13.16 15.54
N LYS A 423 20.33 -13.21 14.20
CA LYS A 423 20.92 -14.34 13.45
C LYS A 423 22.39 -14.67 13.76
N ASP A 424 23.15 -13.71 14.32
CA ASP A 424 24.56 -13.90 14.68
C ASP A 424 24.77 -14.10 16.20
N VAL A 425 23.69 -14.15 16.97
CA VAL A 425 23.72 -14.25 18.44
C VAL A 425 23.21 -15.62 18.91
N ALA A 426 22.34 -16.25 18.12
CA ALA A 426 21.73 -17.56 18.39
C ALA A 426 22.69 -18.72 18.12
#